data_AF-A0A1P8MWF1-F1
#
_entry.id   AF-A0A1P8MWF1-F1
#
_cell.length_a   1.000
_cell.length_b   1.000
_cell.length_c   1.000
_cell.angle_alpha   90.00
_cell.angle_beta   90.00
_cell.angle_gamma   90.00
#
_symmetry.space_group_name_H-M   'P 1'
#
loop_
_entity.id
_entity.type
_entity.pdbx_description
1 polymer ?
#
loop_
_entity_poly.entity_id
_entity_poly.type
_entity_poly.pdbx_seq_one_letter_code
_entity_poly.pdbx_strand_id
1 'polypeptide(L)'
;MNEAHLEENLRLILDLGRVHEVAEGRINGRAAGVLLMPPYRTDIADFVEPGRNVIEVALTPVLHNRLVGYGETGDPRWGQFQNRNGLAPTGLIGPARLLPHWRERI
;
A
#
# COMPACT_ATOMS: atom_id res chain seq x y z
N MET A 1 32.49 5.49 15.72
CA MET A 1 31.45 5.81 14.72
C MET A 1 30.30 4.88 15.05
N ASN A 2 29.30 5.37 15.79
CA ASN A 2 28.40 4.52 16.57
C ASN A 2 27.31 3.95 15.67
N GLU A 3 27.33 2.62 15.46
CA GLU A 3 26.29 1.89 14.75
C GLU A 3 25.01 1.92 15.59
N ALA A 4 23.99 2.61 15.10
CA ALA A 4 22.65 2.54 15.64
C ALA A 4 22.10 1.13 15.37
N HIS A 5 22.45 0.17 16.24
CA HIS A 5 21.69 -1.05 16.40
C HIS A 5 20.27 -0.61 16.80
N LEU A 6 19.32 -0.76 15.89
CA LEU A 6 17.92 -0.84 16.25
C LEU A 6 17.87 -1.85 17.39
N GLU A 7 17.46 -1.44 18.60
CA GLU A 7 17.41 -2.34 19.75
C GLU A 7 16.72 -3.64 19.32
N GLU A 8 17.20 -4.82 19.75
CA GLU A 8 16.72 -6.14 19.26
C GLU A 8 15.19 -6.35 19.33
N ASN A 9 14.48 -5.45 20.02
CA ASN A 9 13.03 -5.45 20.21
C ASN A 9 12.27 -4.36 19.43
N LEU A 10 12.95 -3.49 18.66
CA LEU A 10 12.34 -2.44 17.85
C LEU A 10 11.98 -2.97 16.46
N ARG A 11 10.68 -3.01 16.17
CA ARG A 11 10.12 -3.27 14.85
C ARG A 11 9.88 -1.93 14.14
N LEU A 12 9.99 -1.92 12.82
CA LEU A 12 9.72 -0.74 12.00
C LEU A 12 8.54 -1.07 11.09
N ILE A 13 7.39 -0.46 11.35
CA ILE A 13 6.16 -0.73 10.61
C ILE A 13 5.99 0.31 9.52
N LEU A 14 5.86 -0.14 8.26
CA LEU A 14 5.35 0.68 7.17
C LEU A 14 3.82 0.68 7.23
N ASP A 15 3.24 1.83 7.57
CA ASP A 15 1.79 2.07 7.55
C ASP A 15 1.43 2.86 6.30
N LEU A 16 0.70 2.25 5.36
CA LEU A 16 0.27 2.92 4.14
C LEU A 16 -0.97 3.81 4.33
N GLY A 17 -1.57 3.81 5.53
CA GLY A 17 -2.81 4.54 5.79
C GLY A 17 -3.97 3.98 4.98
N ARG A 18 -4.62 4.83 4.18
CA ARG A 18 -5.76 4.42 3.34
C ARG A 18 -5.28 3.96 1.95
N VAL A 19 -5.64 2.73 1.58
CA VAL A 19 -5.38 2.13 0.27
C VAL A 19 -6.69 1.61 -0.33
N HIS A 20 -6.83 1.75 -1.65
CA HIS A 20 -7.90 1.18 -2.46
C HIS A 20 -7.30 0.43 -3.66
N GLU A 21 -7.28 -0.90 -3.73
CA GLU A 21 -7.83 -1.90 -2.79
C GLU A 21 -6.74 -2.81 -2.21
N VAL A 22 -5.78 -3.25 -3.01
CA VAL A 22 -4.66 -4.09 -2.57
C VAL A 22 -3.33 -3.38 -2.81
N ALA A 23 -2.41 -3.48 -1.85
CA ALA A 23 -1.03 -2.99 -1.97
C ALA A 23 -0.03 -4.14 -1.81
N GLU A 24 1.02 -4.17 -2.61
CA GLU A 24 2.19 -5.00 -2.40
C GLU A 24 3.39 -4.10 -2.13
N GLY A 25 4.04 -4.31 -0.99
CA GLY A 25 5.22 -3.53 -0.59
C GLY A 25 6.51 -4.24 -1.00
N ARG A 26 7.47 -3.48 -1.52
CA ARG A 26 8.86 -3.92 -1.70
C ARG A 26 9.80 -2.90 -1.06
N ILE A 27 10.81 -3.39 -0.37
CA ILE A 27 11.84 -2.59 0.29
C ILE A 27 13.18 -3.01 -0.27
N ASN A 28 13.93 -2.07 -0.84
CA ASN A 28 15.21 -2.32 -1.51
C ASN A 28 15.11 -3.48 -2.53
N GLY A 29 14.02 -3.51 -3.29
CA GLY A 29 13.72 -4.55 -4.30
C GLY A 29 13.23 -5.90 -3.74
N ARG A 30 13.24 -6.12 -2.42
CA ARG A 30 12.77 -7.35 -1.76
C ARG A 30 11.29 -7.25 -1.40
N ALA A 31 10.53 -8.33 -1.63
CA ALA A 31 9.10 -8.38 -1.28
C ALA A 31 8.90 -8.31 0.24
N ALA A 32 8.11 -7.33 0.69
CA ALA A 32 7.82 -7.03 2.09
C ALA A 32 6.33 -7.27 2.45
N GLY A 33 5.61 -8.02 1.60
CA GLY A 33 4.26 -8.50 1.88
C GLY A 33 3.17 -7.90 1.00
N VAL A 34 2.03 -8.60 0.96
CA VAL A 34 0.80 -8.19 0.28
C VAL A 34 -0.23 -7.79 1.33
N LEU A 35 -0.80 -6.60 1.19
CA LEU A 35 -1.73 -5.96 2.11
C LEU A 35 -3.13 -5.92 1.48
N LEU A 36 -3.97 -6.87 1.88
CA LEU A 36 -5.30 -7.11 1.29
C LEU A 36 -6.43 -6.34 1.99
N MET A 37 -6.23 -5.93 3.24
CA MET A 37 -7.27 -5.29 4.05
C MET A 37 -6.66 -4.37 5.11
N PRO A 38 -7.42 -3.37 5.60
CA PRO A 38 -6.96 -2.51 6.67
C PRO A 38 -6.77 -3.29 7.99
N PRO A 39 -5.80 -2.88 8.83
CA PRO A 39 -4.83 -1.82 8.57
C PRO A 39 -3.76 -2.26 7.53
N TYR A 40 -3.46 -1.39 6.56
CA TYR A 40 -2.47 -1.65 5.50
C TYR A 40 -1.05 -1.45 6.04
N ARG A 41 -0.61 -2.40 6.87
CA ARG A 41 0.66 -2.35 7.60
C ARG A 41 1.50 -3.59 7.37
N THR A 42 2.81 -3.40 7.20
CA THR A 42 3.78 -4.49 7.20
C THR A 42 5.01 -4.12 8.00
N ASP A 43 5.63 -5.10 8.65
CA ASP A 43 6.91 -4.94 9.32
C ASP A 43 8.04 -4.99 8.29
N ILE A 44 8.85 -3.94 8.25
CA ILE A 44 9.95 -3.79 7.31
C ILE A 44 11.33 -3.83 7.98
N ALA A 45 11.41 -4.11 9.28
CA ALA A 45 12.65 -4.07 10.04
C ALA A 45 13.79 -4.88 9.39
N ASP A 46 13.50 -6.08 8.90
CA ASP A 46 14.48 -7.00 8.30
C ASP A 46 14.85 -6.67 6.83
N PHE A 47 14.28 -5.59 6.29
CA PHE A 47 14.47 -5.18 4.89
C PHE A 47 15.16 -3.83 4.74
N VAL A 48 15.20 -3.03 5.81
CA VAL A 48 15.82 -1.70 5.80
C VAL A 48 17.30 -1.76 6.17
N GLU A 49 18.06 -0.82 5.61
CA GLU A 49 19.48 -0.63 5.88
C GLU A 49 19.73 0.79 6.43
N PRO A 50 20.80 1.02 7.21
CA PRO A 50 21.16 2.37 7.64
C PRO A 50 21.32 3.32 6.45
N GLY A 51 20.63 4.47 6.51
CA GLY A 51 20.68 5.48 5.45
C GLY A 51 19.50 5.41 4.49
N ARG A 52 19.77 5.50 3.18
CA ARG A 52 18.73 5.62 2.16
C ARG A 52 18.15 4.25 1.81
N ASN A 53 16.83 4.15 1.87
CA ASN A 53 16.08 2.97 1.46
C ASN A 53 15.11 3.33 0.31
N VAL A 54 14.82 2.35 -0.54
CA VAL A 54 13.81 2.47 -1.60
C VAL A 54 12.58 1.68 -1.18
N ILE A 55 11.42 2.34 -1.15
CA ILE A 55 10.12 1.73 -0.89
C ILE A 55 9.32 1.80 -2.17
N GLU A 56 8.91 0.65 -2.69
CA GLU A 56 8.03 0.53 -3.84
C GLU A 56 6.70 -0.05 -3.37
N VAL A 57 5.59 0.54 -3.82
CA VAL A 57 4.25 0.06 -3.50
C VAL A 57 3.52 -0.17 -4.81
N ALA A 58 3.28 -1.44 -5.16
CA ALA A 58 2.45 -1.80 -6.29
C ALA A 58 0.98 -1.87 -5.85
N LEU A 59 0.09 -1.23 -6.61
CA LEU A 59 -1.32 -1.13 -6.27
C LEU A 59 -2.14 -1.92 -7.29
N THR A 60 -3.08 -2.73 -6.81
CA THR A 60 -4.05 -3.42 -7.64
C THR A 60 -5.44 -2.82 -7.40
N PRO A 61 -5.90 -1.90 -8.25
CA PRO A 61 -7.23 -1.32 -8.15
C PRO A 61 -8.29 -2.20 -8.81
N VAL A 62 -9.55 -1.99 -8.44
CA VAL A 62 -10.69 -2.57 -9.18
C VAL A 62 -10.91 -1.85 -10.51
N LEU A 63 -11.52 -2.55 -11.47
CA LEU A 63 -11.75 -2.03 -12.82
C LEU A 63 -12.91 -1.02 -12.92
N HIS A 64 -13.62 -0.71 -11.82
CA HIS A 64 -14.83 0.13 -11.83
C HIS A 64 -14.65 1.42 -12.63
N ASN A 65 -13.62 2.23 -12.32
CA ASN A 65 -13.38 3.50 -13.01
C ASN A 65 -13.11 3.32 -14.50
N ARG A 66 -12.42 2.24 -14.88
CA ARG A 66 -12.16 1.92 -16.29
C ARG A 66 -13.44 1.49 -17.02
N LEU A 67 -14.28 0.70 -16.35
CA LEU A 67 -15.55 0.23 -16.90
C LEU A 67 -16.58 1.36 -17.06
N VAL A 68 -16.63 2.30 -16.11
CA VAL A 68 -17.41 3.54 -16.23
C VAL A 68 -16.95 4.34 -17.44
N GLY A 69 -15.64 4.55 -17.60
CA GLY A 69 -15.10 5.24 -18.79
C GLY A 69 -15.44 4.56 -20.11
N TYR A 70 -15.53 3.22 -20.15
CA TYR A 70 -16.04 2.52 -21.33
C TYR A 70 -17.53 2.75 -21.58
N GLY A 71 -18.35 2.79 -20.52
CA GLY A 71 -19.77 3.13 -20.64
C GLY A 71 -19.98 4.51 -21.25
N GLU A 72 -19.16 5.49 -20.88
CA GLU A 72 -19.22 6.86 -21.41
C GLU A 72 -18.95 6.98 -22.92
N THR A 73 -18.36 5.95 -23.55
CA THR A 73 -18.16 5.92 -25.02
C THR A 73 -19.45 5.71 -25.81
N GLY A 74 -20.54 5.28 -25.15
CA GLY A 74 -21.81 4.95 -25.82
C GLY A 74 -21.85 3.56 -26.47
N ASP A 75 -20.79 2.76 -26.35
CA ASP A 75 -20.77 1.38 -26.86
C ASP A 75 -21.76 0.48 -26.09
N PRO A 76 -22.73 -0.17 -26.77
CA PRO A 76 -23.73 -1.02 -26.13
C PRO A 76 -23.17 -2.18 -25.29
N ARG A 77 -21.94 -2.66 -25.59
CA ARG A 77 -21.27 -3.71 -24.80
C ARG A 77 -21.00 -3.31 -23.36
N TRP A 78 -20.93 -2.01 -23.11
CA TRP A 78 -20.68 -1.41 -21.80
C TRP A 78 -21.93 -0.70 -21.26
N GLY A 79 -23.12 -1.02 -21.80
CA GLY A 79 -24.39 -0.40 -21.41
C GLY A 79 -24.68 -0.43 -19.91
N GLN A 80 -24.32 -1.52 -19.20
CA GLN A 80 -24.47 -1.65 -17.74
C GLN A 80 -23.63 -0.66 -16.91
N PHE A 81 -22.65 -0.01 -17.55
CA PHE A 81 -21.79 1.00 -16.95
C PHE A 81 -22.13 2.43 -17.43
N GLN A 82 -23.07 2.59 -18.37
CA GLN A 82 -23.59 3.89 -18.77
C GLN A 82 -24.34 4.55 -17.61
N ASN A 83 -24.19 5.87 -17.48
CA ASN A 83 -24.86 6.68 -16.45
C ASN A 83 -24.60 6.18 -15.01
N ARG A 84 -23.54 5.41 -14.78
CA ARG A 84 -23.09 5.08 -13.42
C ARG A 84 -22.55 6.36 -12.78
N ASN A 85 -23.25 6.85 -11.77
CA ASN A 85 -22.78 8.00 -11.00
C ASN A 85 -21.61 7.59 -10.09
N GLY A 86 -20.49 8.31 -10.22
CA GLY A 86 -19.37 8.28 -9.28
C GLY A 86 -18.22 7.34 -9.66
N LEU A 87 -17.02 7.92 -9.68
CA LEU A 87 -15.77 7.17 -9.67
C LEU A 87 -15.49 6.63 -8.28
N ALA A 88 -14.98 5.41 -8.20
CA ALA A 88 -14.49 4.83 -6.96
C ALA A 88 -13.12 5.45 -6.60
N PRO A 89 -12.84 5.69 -5.31
CA PRO A 89 -11.49 6.03 -4.88
C PRO A 89 -10.53 4.89 -5.25
N THR A 90 -9.31 5.23 -5.67
CA THR A 90 -8.33 4.24 -6.12
C THR A 90 -6.91 4.67 -5.76
N GLY A 91 -6.09 3.71 -5.36
CA GLY A 91 -4.66 3.88 -5.12
C GLY A 91 -4.28 4.12 -3.67
N LEU A 92 -3.07 4.66 -3.45
CA LEU A 92 -2.51 4.99 -2.14
C LEU A 92 -2.95 6.41 -1.75
N ILE A 93 -3.97 6.50 -0.91
CA ILE A 93 -4.52 7.76 -0.41
C ILE A 93 -3.73 8.26 0.80
N GLY A 94 -3.17 7.34 1.58
CA GLY A 94 -2.27 7.66 2.68
C GLY A 94 -3.00 8.14 3.94
N PRO A 95 -2.27 8.84 4.84
CA PRO A 95 -0.84 9.12 4.76
C PRO A 95 0.01 7.85 4.92
N ALA A 96 1.11 7.75 4.17
CA ALA A 96 2.14 6.73 4.39
C ALA A 96 3.08 7.18 5.53
N ARG A 97 3.37 6.29 6.47
CA ARG A 97 4.15 6.57 7.68
C ARG A 97 5.06 5.40 8.04
N LEU A 98 6.16 5.70 8.70
CA LEU A 98 6.97 4.72 9.41
C LEU A 98 6.67 4.84 10.89
N LEU A 99 6.27 3.74 11.52
CA LEU A 99 5.90 3.69 12.93
C LEU A 99 6.90 2.77 13.67
N PRO A 100 7.56 3.25 14.74
CA PRO A 100 8.29 2.36 15.63
C PRO A 100 7.29 1.48 16.40
N HIS A 101 7.60 0.19 16.55
CA HIS A 101 6.79 -0.73 17.34
C HIS A 101 7.70 -1.57 18.25
N TRP A 102 7.57 -1.39 19.56
CA TRP A 102 8.33 -2.14 20.55
C TRP A 102 7.59 -3.42 20.92
N ARG A 103 8.28 -4.57 20.93
CA ARG A 103 7.70 -5.79 21.52
C ARG A 103 7.55 -5.61 23.03
N GLU A 104 6.36 -5.87 23.56
CA GLU A 104 6.16 -5.97 25.01
C GLU A 104 6.98 -7.16 25.54
N ARG A 105 7.79 -6.91 26.57
CA ARG A 105 8.49 -7.97 27.30
C ARG A 105 7.46 -8.78 28.08
N ILE A 106 7.30 -10.05 27.74
CA ILE A 106 6.60 -11.04 28.56
C ILE A 106 7.45 -11.33 29.82
#